data_AF-A0A8T4Q6A2-F1
#
_entry.id   AF-A0A8T4Q6A2-F1
#
_cell.length_a   1.000
_cell.length_b   1.000
_cell.length_c   1.000
_cell.angle_alpha   90.00
_cell.angle_beta   90.00
_cell.angle_gamma   90.00
#
_symmetry.space_group_name_H-M   'P 1'
#
loop_
_entity.id
_entity.type
_entity.pdbx_description
1 polymer ?
#
loop_
_entity_poly.entity_id
_entity_poly.type
_entity_poly.pdbx_seq_one_letter_code
_entity_poly.pdbx_strand_id
1 'polypeptide(L)'
;MIVRHGARPPFEHYLNEVGKQQAAELGDSVKVLLPDSYLRTYLCYGDYQHGTFKANGQTADIVGAELGMRPEREPLFAADLGRVYSEKDLEGMAHLFEERQLQGPVMCVTSESVIASVAPYFDKKYGFDVGLKIQGISFGTGFMFDFANKKVLFVPKGYSII
;
A
#
# COMPACT_ATOMS: atom_id res chain seq x y z
N MET A 1 -6.17 1.64 -0.56
CA MET A 1 -5.31 0.56 -0.06
C MET A 1 -3.91 1.11 0.19
N ILE A 2 -3.32 0.82 1.34
CA ILE A 2 -1.92 1.11 1.64
C ILE A 2 -1.29 -0.20 2.09
N VAL A 3 -0.28 -0.66 1.37
CA VAL A 3 0.29 -2.00 1.52
C VAL A 3 1.79 -1.94 1.74
N ARG A 4 2.30 -2.88 2.54
CA ARG A 4 3.72 -3.08 2.73
C ARG A 4 4.26 -3.88 1.55
N HIS A 5 5.41 -3.46 1.02
CA HIS A 5 6.15 -4.23 0.02
C HIS A 5 6.37 -5.71 0.42
N GLY A 6 6.66 -6.56 -0.57
CA GLY A 6 7.00 -7.96 -0.35
C GLY A 6 8.29 -8.16 0.45
N ALA A 7 8.53 -9.40 0.89
CA ALA A 7 9.68 -9.75 1.70
C ALA A 7 11.02 -9.46 0.99
N ARG A 8 12.00 -9.11 1.80
CA ARG A 8 13.38 -8.88 1.37
C ARG A 8 14.35 -9.33 2.46
N PRO A 9 15.60 -9.65 2.12
CA PRO A 9 16.62 -9.88 3.13
C PRO A 9 16.86 -8.60 3.97
N PRO A 10 17.31 -8.75 5.23
CA PRO A 10 17.80 -7.62 6.02
C PRO A 10 18.89 -6.86 5.26
N PHE A 11 18.89 -5.53 5.32
CA PHE A 11 19.87 -4.64 4.66
C PHE A 11 19.89 -4.65 3.13
N GLU A 12 19.20 -5.58 2.47
CA GLU A 12 19.03 -5.54 1.03
C GLU A 12 17.92 -4.57 0.62
N HIS A 13 18.00 -4.13 -0.64
CA HIS A 13 17.09 -3.14 -1.18
C HIS A 13 16.04 -3.70 -2.14
N TYR A 14 16.12 -4.99 -2.44
CA TYR A 14 15.33 -5.69 -3.46
C TYR A 14 14.53 -6.83 -2.84
N LEU A 15 13.47 -7.27 -3.52
CA LEU A 15 12.70 -8.44 -3.11
C LEU A 15 13.51 -9.73 -3.24
N ASN A 16 13.37 -10.64 -2.28
CA ASN A 16 13.74 -12.04 -2.47
C ASN A 16 12.62 -12.80 -3.20
N GLU A 17 12.83 -14.08 -3.52
CA GLU A 17 11.83 -14.89 -4.22
C GLU A 17 10.49 -14.97 -3.46
N VAL A 18 10.54 -15.10 -2.14
CA VAL A 18 9.33 -15.06 -1.29
C VAL A 18 8.60 -13.72 -1.44
N GLY A 19 9.32 -12.60 -1.49
CA GLY A 19 8.73 -11.28 -1.66
C GLY A 19 8.12 -11.06 -3.04
N LYS A 20 8.72 -11.62 -4.09
CA LYS A 20 8.15 -11.59 -5.44
C LYS A 20 6.84 -12.37 -5.50
N GLN A 21 6.80 -13.56 -4.90
CA GLN A 21 5.57 -14.34 -4.79
C GLN A 21 4.49 -13.57 -4.01
N GLN A 22 4.84 -12.97 -2.87
CA GLN A 22 3.91 -12.15 -2.09
C GLN A 22 3.35 -10.97 -2.87
N ALA A 23 4.14 -10.37 -3.75
CA ALA A 23 3.69 -9.28 -4.61
C ALA A 23 2.69 -9.76 -5.67
N ALA A 24 2.90 -10.95 -6.27
CA ALA A 24 1.96 -11.55 -7.21
C ALA A 24 0.63 -11.91 -6.50
N GLU A 25 0.71 -12.57 -5.36
CA GLU A 25 -0.45 -12.92 -4.53
C GLU A 25 -1.25 -11.69 -4.09
N LEU A 26 -0.57 -10.56 -3.87
CA LEU A 26 -1.22 -9.29 -3.56
C LEU A 26 -2.01 -8.75 -4.76
N GLY A 27 -1.50 -8.90 -5.98
CA GLY A 27 -2.25 -8.59 -7.21
C GLY A 27 -3.55 -9.39 -7.30
N ASP A 28 -3.51 -10.67 -6.98
CA ASP A 28 -4.72 -11.51 -6.95
C ASP A 28 -5.69 -11.10 -5.83
N SER A 29 -5.19 -10.78 -4.63
CA SER A 29 -6.00 -10.23 -3.54
C SER A 29 -6.74 -8.96 -3.98
N VAL A 30 -6.10 -8.09 -4.78
CA VAL A 30 -6.72 -6.87 -5.29
C VAL A 30 -7.86 -7.19 -6.26
N LYS A 31 -7.70 -8.16 -7.16
CA LYS A 31 -8.78 -8.60 -8.09
C LYS A 31 -9.99 -9.12 -7.31
N VAL A 32 -9.76 -9.88 -6.23
CA VAL A 32 -10.83 -10.44 -5.38
C VAL A 32 -11.52 -9.36 -4.56
N LEU A 33 -10.78 -8.42 -3.99
CA LEU A 33 -11.33 -7.34 -3.16
C LEU A 33 -12.04 -6.26 -3.99
N LEU A 34 -11.63 -6.07 -5.25
CA LEU A 34 -12.15 -5.03 -6.15
C LEU A 34 -12.61 -5.62 -7.50
N PRO A 35 -13.55 -6.59 -7.52
CA PRO A 35 -13.89 -7.33 -8.73
C PRO A 35 -14.36 -6.44 -9.88
N ASP A 36 -15.09 -5.36 -9.56
CA ASP A 36 -15.68 -4.45 -10.56
C ASP A 36 -14.82 -3.21 -10.85
N SER A 37 -13.68 -3.06 -10.17
CA SER A 37 -12.93 -1.80 -10.21
C SER A 37 -11.42 -1.94 -10.21
N TYR A 38 -10.86 -3.15 -10.12
CA TYR A 38 -9.42 -3.34 -10.08
C TYR A 38 -8.70 -2.72 -11.29
N LEU A 39 -9.28 -2.80 -12.50
CA LEU A 39 -8.71 -2.20 -13.73
C LEU A 39 -8.64 -0.66 -13.69
N ARG A 40 -9.41 -0.02 -12.81
CA ARG A 40 -9.39 1.44 -12.61
C ARG A 40 -8.57 1.84 -11.39
N THR A 41 -7.86 0.90 -10.78
CA THR A 41 -7.05 1.20 -9.61
C THR A 41 -5.89 2.10 -10.00
N TYR A 42 -5.79 3.26 -9.36
CA TYR A 42 -4.58 4.06 -9.37
C TYR A 42 -3.53 3.36 -8.50
N LEU A 43 -2.53 2.75 -9.12
CA LEU A 43 -1.44 2.07 -8.45
C LEU A 43 -0.22 2.99 -8.37
N CYS A 44 0.25 3.25 -7.16
CA CYS A 44 1.45 4.02 -6.92
C CYS A 44 2.38 3.39 -5.88
N TYR A 45 3.60 3.91 -5.79
CA TYR A 45 4.57 3.47 -4.80
C TYR A 45 5.51 4.58 -4.33
N GLY A 46 5.94 4.49 -3.07
CA GLY A 46 6.87 5.44 -2.46
C GLY A 46 8.26 4.87 -2.25
N ASP A 47 9.15 4.99 -3.23
CA ASP A 47 10.57 4.62 -3.05
C ASP A 47 11.31 5.62 -2.14
N TYR A 48 12.35 5.15 -1.46
CA TYR A 48 13.21 6.01 -0.64
C TYR A 48 13.80 7.12 -1.49
N GLN A 49 13.90 8.34 -0.93
CA GLN A 49 14.33 9.53 -1.66
C GLN A 49 15.74 9.40 -2.26
N HIS A 50 16.60 8.57 -1.67
CA HIS A 50 17.97 8.31 -2.16
C HIS A 50 18.09 7.11 -3.13
N GLY A 51 16.97 6.51 -3.57
CA GLY A 51 16.94 5.53 -4.66
C GLY A 51 17.64 4.19 -4.40
N THR A 52 18.17 3.98 -3.19
CA THR A 52 18.80 2.72 -2.81
C THR A 52 17.74 1.65 -2.60
N PHE A 53 16.63 1.96 -1.94
CA PHE A 53 15.53 1.04 -1.66
C PHE A 53 14.54 0.91 -2.81
N LYS A 54 14.43 -0.29 -3.39
CA LYS A 54 13.61 -0.58 -4.57
C LYS A 54 12.51 -1.60 -4.34
N ALA A 55 12.39 -2.16 -3.13
CA ALA A 55 11.40 -3.19 -2.85
C ALA A 55 9.95 -2.69 -3.00
N ASN A 56 9.69 -1.40 -2.73
CA ASN A 56 8.38 -0.78 -2.95
C ASN A 56 8.05 -0.74 -4.45
N GLY A 57 8.94 -0.16 -5.27
CA GLY A 57 8.82 -0.18 -6.72
C GLY A 57 8.68 -1.58 -7.32
N GLN A 58 9.54 -2.53 -6.95
CA GLN A 58 9.47 -3.91 -7.45
C GLN A 58 8.16 -4.62 -7.09
N THR A 59 7.64 -4.39 -5.87
CA THR A 59 6.34 -4.95 -5.49
C THR A 59 5.23 -4.34 -6.34
N ALA A 60 5.26 -3.02 -6.54
CA ALA A 60 4.28 -2.33 -7.36
C ALA A 60 4.36 -2.73 -8.84
N ASP A 61 5.55 -2.99 -9.38
CA ASP A 61 5.73 -3.48 -10.75
C ASP A 61 5.12 -4.87 -10.93
N ILE A 62 5.32 -5.78 -9.96
CA ILE A 62 4.73 -7.13 -10.01
C ILE A 62 3.21 -7.07 -9.86
N VAL A 63 2.69 -6.30 -8.89
CA VAL A 63 1.24 -6.07 -8.75
C VAL A 63 0.67 -5.44 -10.03
N GLY A 64 1.38 -4.48 -10.60
CA GLY A 64 1.00 -3.82 -11.85
C GLY A 64 0.90 -4.81 -13.01
N ALA A 65 1.88 -5.69 -13.16
CA ALA A 65 1.85 -6.76 -14.15
C ALA A 65 0.64 -7.69 -13.97
N GLU A 66 0.33 -8.08 -12.74
CA GLU A 66 -0.84 -8.91 -12.42
C GLU A 66 -2.17 -8.24 -12.75
N LEU A 67 -2.25 -6.92 -12.60
CA LEU A 67 -3.46 -6.15 -12.85
C LEU A 67 -3.52 -5.54 -14.26
N GLY A 68 -2.48 -5.71 -15.08
CA GLY A 68 -2.38 -5.10 -16.41
C GLY A 68 -2.19 -3.58 -16.39
N MET A 69 -1.53 -3.03 -15.37
CA MET A 69 -1.32 -1.59 -15.16
C MET A 69 0.14 -1.24 -14.90
N ARG A 70 0.48 0.04 -15.11
CA ARG A 70 1.80 0.57 -14.80
C ARG A 70 1.74 1.38 -13.50
N PRO A 71 2.58 1.07 -12.50
CA PRO A 71 2.60 1.85 -11.26
C PRO A 71 3.24 3.23 -11.46
N GLU A 72 2.76 4.23 -10.73
CA GLU A 72 3.34 5.58 -10.68
C GLU A 72 4.17 5.79 -9.41
N ARG A 73 5.32 6.45 -9.54
CA ARG A 73 6.13 6.81 -8.37
C ARG A 73 5.50 8.00 -7.66
N GLU A 74 5.28 7.87 -6.36
CA GLU A 74 4.67 8.91 -5.52
C GLU A 74 5.61 9.31 -4.36
N PRO A 75 6.33 10.45 -4.46
CA PRO A 75 7.28 10.89 -3.45
C PRO A 75 6.68 11.14 -2.06
N LEU A 76 5.37 11.42 -1.97
CA LEU A 76 4.70 11.60 -0.68
C LEU A 76 4.79 10.34 0.18
N PHE A 77 4.70 9.15 -0.42
CA PHE A 77 4.78 7.87 0.28
C PHE A 77 6.22 7.34 0.42
N ALA A 78 7.22 8.15 0.05
CA ALA A 78 8.62 7.79 0.18
C ALA A 78 8.99 7.58 1.65
N ALA A 79 9.34 6.33 1.96
CA ALA A 79 9.88 6.01 3.26
C ALA A 79 11.29 6.57 3.42
N ASP A 80 11.64 6.97 4.64
CA ASP A 80 13.01 7.33 5.03
C ASP A 80 13.28 6.81 6.45
N LEU A 81 14.51 6.34 6.69
CA LEU A 81 14.90 5.74 7.95
C LEU A 81 14.92 6.83 9.03
N GLY A 82 14.08 6.68 10.06
CA GLY A 82 13.98 7.66 11.15
C GLY A 82 13.20 8.92 10.81
N ARG A 83 12.60 9.02 9.61
CA ARG A 83 11.69 10.13 9.29
C ARG A 83 10.43 10.02 10.14
N VAL A 84 10.12 11.11 10.82
CA VAL A 84 8.83 11.37 11.45
C VAL A 84 7.98 12.15 10.45
N TYR A 85 6.82 11.63 10.08
CA TYR A 85 5.90 12.30 9.17
C TYR A 85 5.17 13.43 9.90
N SER A 86 5.26 14.64 9.36
CA SER A 86 4.51 15.79 9.88
C SER A 86 3.02 15.67 9.55
N GLU A 87 2.18 16.42 10.26
CA GLU A 87 0.74 16.49 9.94
C GLU A 87 0.50 16.94 8.49
N LYS A 88 1.32 17.90 8.00
CA LYS A 88 1.29 18.34 6.60
C LYS A 88 1.61 17.24 5.60
N ASP A 89 2.57 16.36 5.92
CA ASP A 89 2.87 15.20 5.05
C ASP A 89 1.67 14.26 4.96
N LEU A 90 1.04 13.98 6.10
CA LEU A 90 -0.12 13.09 6.20
C LEU A 90 -1.35 13.69 5.53
N GLU A 91 -1.55 15.00 5.64
CA GLU A 91 -2.56 15.75 4.89
C GLU A 91 -2.35 15.62 3.38
N GLY A 92 -1.10 15.75 2.90
CA GLY A 92 -0.77 15.58 1.49
C GLY A 92 -1.09 14.16 0.98
N MET A 93 -0.74 13.14 1.76
CA MET A 93 -1.08 11.74 1.43
C MET A 93 -2.60 11.51 1.43
N ALA A 94 -3.30 12.08 2.39
CA ALA A 94 -4.75 12.01 2.50
C ALA A 94 -5.44 12.71 1.32
N HIS A 95 -4.94 13.88 0.93
CA HIS A 95 -5.45 14.63 -0.22
C HIS A 95 -5.28 13.87 -1.53
N LEU A 96 -4.12 13.22 -1.74
CA LEU A 96 -3.92 12.37 -2.92
C LEU A 96 -4.97 11.26 -2.98
N PHE A 97 -5.26 10.60 -1.85
CA PHE A 97 -6.30 9.57 -1.78
C PHE A 97 -7.68 10.15 -2.08
N GLU A 98 -8.02 11.31 -1.53
CA GLU A 98 -9.30 12.00 -1.79
C GLU A 98 -9.49 12.35 -3.26
N GLU A 99 -8.46 12.89 -3.91
CA GLU A 99 -8.51 13.28 -5.32
C GLU A 99 -8.63 12.06 -6.23
N ARG A 100 -7.76 11.06 -6.03
CA ARG A 100 -7.66 9.90 -6.91
C ARG A 100 -8.81 8.91 -6.73
N GLN A 101 -9.38 8.81 -5.52
CA GLN A 101 -10.47 7.85 -5.27
C GLN A 101 -11.75 8.15 -6.08
N LEU A 102 -11.93 9.40 -6.52
CA LEU A 102 -13.06 9.81 -7.36
C LEU A 102 -13.05 9.12 -8.73
N GLN A 103 -11.88 8.67 -9.20
CA GLN A 103 -11.70 8.02 -10.50
C GLN A 103 -11.72 6.49 -10.41
N GLY A 104 -11.38 5.96 -9.23
CA GLY A 104 -11.32 4.53 -8.95
C GLY A 104 -10.56 4.25 -7.67
N PRO A 105 -10.42 2.98 -7.27
CA PRO A 105 -9.66 2.61 -6.08
C PRO A 105 -8.22 3.13 -6.14
N VAL A 106 -7.63 3.45 -4.99
CA VAL A 106 -6.23 3.86 -4.90
C VAL A 106 -5.45 2.78 -4.17
N MET A 107 -4.32 2.35 -4.70
CA MET A 107 -3.39 1.43 -4.05
C MET A 107 -2.00 2.04 -4.01
N CYS A 108 -1.45 2.21 -2.80
CA CYS A 108 -0.07 2.64 -2.62
C CYS A 108 0.77 1.53 -1.98
N VAL A 109 1.86 1.14 -2.63
CA VAL A 109 2.88 0.27 -2.07
C VAL A 109 3.95 1.11 -1.36
N THR A 110 4.18 0.83 -0.08
CA THR A 110 5.13 1.60 0.74
C THR A 110 5.74 0.74 1.86
N SER A 111 6.42 1.36 2.81
CA SER A 111 7.09 0.72 3.94
C SER A 111 6.25 0.81 5.22
N GLU A 112 6.53 -0.09 6.16
CA GLU A 112 5.82 -0.20 7.44
C GLU A 112 5.73 1.13 8.21
N SER A 113 6.80 1.94 8.23
CA SER A 113 6.82 3.23 8.93
C SER A 113 5.81 4.24 8.38
N VAL A 114 5.61 4.25 7.06
CA VAL A 114 4.59 5.09 6.40
C VAL A 114 3.21 4.60 6.81
N ILE A 115 2.95 3.29 6.72
CA ILE A 115 1.63 2.74 7.05
C ILE A 115 1.28 2.99 8.52
N ALA A 116 2.25 2.81 9.43
CA ALA A 116 2.09 3.07 10.85
C ALA A 116 1.74 4.53 11.16
N SER A 117 2.11 5.47 10.29
CA SER A 117 1.79 6.89 10.43
C SER A 117 0.47 7.27 9.74
N VAL A 118 0.24 6.72 8.54
CA VAL A 118 -0.92 7.06 7.72
C VAL A 118 -2.21 6.41 8.26
N ALA A 119 -2.17 5.15 8.67
CA ALA A 119 -3.37 4.44 9.08
C ALA A 119 -4.07 5.08 10.30
N PRO A 120 -3.38 5.45 11.40
CA PRO A 120 -4.01 6.17 12.51
C PRO A 120 -4.50 7.57 12.13
N TYR A 121 -3.79 8.25 11.23
CA TYR A 121 -4.20 9.58 10.75
C TYR A 121 -5.50 9.49 9.93
N PHE A 122 -5.58 8.54 9.00
CA PHE A 122 -6.77 8.30 8.19
C PHE A 122 -7.96 7.91 9.07
N ASP A 123 -7.73 7.02 10.05
CA ASP A 123 -8.73 6.64 11.04
C ASP A 123 -9.34 7.85 11.75
N LYS A 124 -8.47 8.68 12.35
CA LYS A 124 -8.88 9.92 13.03
C LYS A 124 -9.58 10.91 12.10
N LYS A 125 -9.04 11.13 10.90
CA LYS A 125 -9.54 12.14 9.95
C LYS A 125 -10.90 11.77 9.38
N TYR A 126 -11.10 10.50 9.04
CA TYR A 126 -12.30 10.05 8.32
C TYR A 126 -13.31 9.33 9.20
N GLY A 127 -12.98 9.06 10.47
CA GLY A 127 -13.82 8.33 11.41
C GLY A 127 -14.03 6.88 10.97
N PHE A 128 -12.95 6.20 10.60
CA PHE A 128 -13.03 4.77 10.30
C PHE A 128 -13.23 3.98 11.59
N ASP A 129 -13.81 2.78 11.48
CA ASP A 129 -13.84 1.83 12.58
C ASP A 129 -12.58 0.95 12.56
N VAL A 130 -11.47 1.48 13.09
CA VAL A 130 -10.22 0.70 13.26
C VAL A 130 -10.29 -0.12 14.54
N GLY A 131 -11.00 -1.24 14.47
CA GLY A 131 -10.97 -2.28 15.52
C GLY A 131 -9.67 -3.09 15.55
N LEU A 132 -8.76 -2.89 14.60
CA LEU A 132 -7.51 -3.64 14.47
C LEU A 132 -6.35 -2.86 15.08
N LYS A 133 -5.65 -3.45 16.06
CA LYS A 133 -4.34 -2.97 16.49
C LYS A 133 -3.41 -3.00 15.28
N ILE A 134 -2.97 -1.82 14.82
CA ILE A 134 -1.94 -1.65 13.77
C ILE A 134 -0.57 -2.05 14.35
N GLN A 135 -0.44 -3.31 14.76
CA GLN A 135 0.83 -3.89 15.20
C GLN A 135 1.18 -5.05 14.27
N GLY A 136 2.36 -4.98 13.66
CA GLY A 136 2.94 -6.10 12.91
C GLY A 136 2.38 -6.31 11.51
N ILE A 137 2.27 -5.26 10.68
CA ILE A 137 1.94 -5.44 9.26
C ILE A 137 3.06 -6.23 8.60
N SER A 138 2.76 -7.46 8.21
CA SER A 138 3.75 -8.32 7.57
C SER A 138 4.03 -7.90 6.13
N PHE A 139 5.15 -8.34 5.57
CA PHE A 139 5.45 -8.12 4.15
C PHE A 139 4.33 -8.66 3.23
N GLY A 140 4.01 -7.90 2.19
CA GLY A 140 2.94 -8.22 1.24
C GLY A 140 1.52 -8.05 1.78
N THR A 141 1.34 -7.33 2.89
CA THR A 141 0.00 -7.11 3.50
C THR A 141 -0.25 -5.64 3.78
N GLY A 142 -1.49 -5.26 4.04
CA GLY A 142 -1.84 -3.86 4.30
C GLY A 142 -3.28 -3.64 4.70
N PHE A 143 -3.76 -2.44 4.44
CA PHE A 143 -5.12 -2.01 4.77
C PHE A 143 -5.84 -1.40 3.58
N MET A 144 -7.12 -1.71 3.45
CA MET A 144 -8.06 -1.05 2.57
C MET A 144 -8.99 -0.18 3.41
N PHE A 145 -9.07 1.11 3.05
CA PHE A 145 -9.95 2.07 3.69
C PHE A 145 -11.19 2.23 2.81
N ASP A 146 -12.32 1.76 3.28
CA ASP A 146 -13.61 1.88 2.60
C ASP A 146 -14.31 3.14 3.09
N PHE A 147 -14.16 4.22 2.32
CA PHE A 147 -14.72 5.55 2.63
C PHE A 147 -16.25 5.56 2.70
N ALA A 148 -16.92 4.72 1.90
CA ALA A 148 -18.38 4.67 1.84
C ALA A 148 -18.95 4.00 3.09
N ASN A 149 -18.37 2.88 3.51
CA ASN A 149 -18.84 2.11 4.66
C ASN A 149 -18.15 2.48 5.98
N LYS A 150 -17.18 3.41 5.96
CA LYS A 150 -16.37 3.80 7.12
C LYS A 150 -15.67 2.61 7.78
N LYS A 151 -15.20 1.65 6.97
CA LYS A 151 -14.52 0.44 7.44
C LYS A 151 -13.05 0.38 7.02
N VAL A 152 -12.26 -0.31 7.82
CA VAL A 152 -10.92 -0.76 7.42
C VAL A 152 -10.91 -2.26 7.27
N LEU A 153 -10.48 -2.73 6.10
CA LEU A 153 -10.34 -4.15 5.77
C LEU A 153 -8.85 -4.48 5.68
N PHE A 154 -8.46 -5.62 6.24
CA PHE A 154 -7.10 -6.14 6.07
C PHE A 154 -6.92 -6.64 4.64
N VAL A 155 -5.80 -6.30 4.02
CA VAL A 155 -5.38 -6.81 2.71
C VAL A 155 -4.36 -7.92 2.94
N PRO A 156 -4.75 -9.20 2.83
CA PRO A 156 -3.84 -10.32 2.98
C PRO A 156 -3.00 -10.53 1.73
N LYS A 157 -1.85 -11.19 1.91
CA LYS A 157 -1.15 -11.91 0.84
C LYS A 157 -1.82 -13.26 0.66
N GLY A 158 -2.32 -13.53 -0.54
CA GLY A 158 -2.94 -14.79 -0.91
C GLY A 158 -4.39 -14.91 -0.43
N TYR A 159 -5.33 -14.51 -1.28
CA TYR A 159 -6.64 -15.16 -1.30
C TYR A 159 -6.52 -16.44 -2.12
N SER A 160 -6.12 -17.54 -1.50
CA SER A 160 -6.34 -18.85 -2.10
C SER A 160 -7.84 -19.07 -2.18
N ILE A 161 -8.40 -19.04 -3.38
CA ILE A 161 -9.75 -19.55 -3.62
C ILE A 161 -9.67 -21.04 -3.29
N ILE A 162 -10.21 -21.43 -2.13
CA ILE A 162 -10.51 -22.83 -1.80
C ILE A 162 -11.78 -23.21 -2.54
#